data_AF-A0A9P7VHR0-F1
#
_entry.id   AF-A0A9P7VHR0-F1
#
_cell.length_a   1.000
_cell.length_b   1.000
_cell.length_c   1.000
_cell.angle_alpha   90.00
_cell.angle_beta   90.00
_cell.angle_gamma   90.00
#
_symmetry.space_group_name_H-M   'P 1'
#
loop_
_entity.id
_entity.type
_entity.pdbx_description
1 polymer ?
#
loop_
_entity_poly.entity_id
_entity_poly.type
_entity_poly.pdbx_seq_one_letter_code
_entity_poly.pdbx_strand_id
1 'polypeptide(L)'
;MTSPIRTDKSQFHPDFSSFIPEYLQPKRSARIEELLLSNKPLLEFERKEFLQTSARGPHTLDEFDEKISVTRQLLDFLVAERNQAVSNISDAKSLSHPVRYLPDDVLRAVFRACTKSADQAFDGGYASLNPTVAVESIQPNQSPWTLSFVCQQWRTVTIDTAELWSLIELDL
;
A
#
# COMPACT_ATOMS: atom_id res chain seq x y z
N MET A 1 -33.06 -32.71 -28.40
CA MET A 1 -32.17 -31.83 -27.62
C MET A 1 -30.90 -32.57 -27.25
N THR A 2 -29.78 -31.86 -27.16
CA THR A 2 -28.59 -32.30 -26.43
C THR A 2 -28.88 -32.35 -24.94
N SER A 3 -28.41 -33.39 -24.25
CA SER A 3 -28.53 -33.51 -22.79
C SER A 3 -27.90 -32.31 -22.09
N PRO A 4 -28.46 -31.84 -20.95
CA PRO A 4 -27.90 -30.72 -20.21
C PRO A 4 -26.48 -31.04 -19.76
N ILE A 5 -25.56 -30.13 -20.05
CA ILE A 5 -24.14 -30.27 -19.70
C ILE A 5 -23.97 -29.67 -18.31
N ARG A 6 -23.47 -30.46 -17.35
CA ARG A 6 -23.17 -29.98 -16.00
C ARG A 6 -21.98 -29.01 -16.04
N THR A 7 -22.08 -27.91 -15.32
CA THR A 7 -20.99 -26.94 -15.19
C THR A 7 -19.84 -27.53 -14.39
N ASP A 8 -18.62 -27.43 -14.91
CA ASP A 8 -17.42 -27.74 -14.14
C ASP A 8 -17.08 -26.59 -13.19
N LYS A 9 -17.48 -26.74 -11.92
CA LYS A 9 -17.26 -25.73 -10.88
C LYS A 9 -15.85 -25.77 -10.28
N SER A 10 -15.03 -26.79 -10.61
CA SER A 10 -13.70 -26.97 -10.01
C SER A 10 -12.70 -25.87 -10.40
N GLN A 11 -12.97 -25.16 -11.50
CA GLN A 11 -12.14 -24.08 -12.01
C GLN A 11 -12.33 -22.75 -11.26
N PHE A 12 -13.32 -22.67 -10.37
CA PHE A 12 -13.67 -21.46 -9.65
C PHE A 12 -13.33 -21.60 -8.16
N HIS A 13 -13.13 -20.46 -7.49
CA HIS A 13 -12.93 -20.46 -6.04
C HIS A 13 -14.15 -21.09 -5.34
N PRO A 14 -13.96 -21.95 -4.31
CA PRO A 14 -15.05 -22.65 -3.63
C PRO A 14 -16.19 -21.74 -3.15
N ASP A 15 -15.85 -20.52 -2.74
CA ASP A 15 -16.82 -19.53 -2.25
C ASP A 15 -17.84 -19.09 -3.32
N PHE A 16 -17.51 -19.24 -4.62
CA PHE A 16 -18.43 -18.93 -5.72
C PHE A 16 -19.26 -20.14 -6.19
N SER A 17 -19.08 -21.31 -5.59
CA SER A 17 -19.72 -22.56 -6.04
C SER A 17 -21.26 -22.51 -6.05
N SER A 18 -21.86 -21.79 -5.09
CA SER A 18 -23.30 -21.56 -5.00
C SER A 18 -23.80 -20.50 -6.00
N PHE A 19 -22.92 -19.58 -6.42
CA PHE A 19 -23.25 -18.52 -7.35
C PHE A 19 -23.24 -19.01 -8.81
N ILE A 20 -22.46 -20.06 -9.10
CA ILE A 20 -22.31 -20.61 -10.45
C ILE A 20 -23.47 -21.56 -10.79
N PRO A 21 -24.13 -21.39 -11.96
CA PRO A 21 -25.20 -22.27 -12.40
C PRO A 21 -24.77 -23.74 -12.49
N GLU A 22 -25.67 -24.66 -12.14
CA GLU A 22 -25.38 -26.11 -12.16
C GLU A 22 -25.25 -26.68 -13.58
N TYR A 23 -25.94 -26.06 -14.54
CA TYR A 23 -25.96 -26.51 -15.93
C TYR A 23 -25.64 -25.36 -16.89
N LEU A 24 -24.94 -25.69 -17.97
CA LEU A 24 -24.67 -24.77 -19.07
C LEU A 24 -25.91 -24.62 -19.94
N GLN A 25 -26.06 -23.43 -20.53
CA GLN A 25 -27.08 -23.19 -21.55
C GLN A 25 -26.80 -24.08 -22.77
N PRO A 26 -27.82 -24.77 -23.32
CA PRO A 26 -27.62 -25.72 -24.40
C PRO A 26 -27.13 -25.00 -25.67
N LYS A 27 -26.13 -25.58 -26.34
CA LYS A 27 -25.69 -25.12 -27.66
C LYS A 27 -26.74 -25.45 -28.72
N ARG A 28 -26.73 -24.67 -29.80
CA ARG A 28 -27.57 -24.94 -30.98
C ARG A 28 -27.29 -26.35 -31.51
N SER A 29 -28.35 -27.09 -31.84
CA SER A 29 -28.26 -28.43 -32.43
C SER A 29 -28.36 -28.38 -33.96
N ALA A 30 -27.85 -29.41 -34.65
CA ALA A 30 -27.96 -29.53 -36.10
C ALA A 30 -29.42 -29.47 -36.61
N ARG A 31 -30.36 -30.03 -35.83
CA ARG A 31 -31.80 -29.96 -36.13
C ARG A 31 -32.32 -28.52 -36.07
N ILE A 32 -31.89 -27.74 -35.08
CA ILE A 32 -32.24 -26.31 -34.99
C ILE A 32 -31.63 -25.54 -36.16
N GLU A 33 -30.38 -25.82 -36.54
CA GLU A 33 -29.73 -25.18 -37.70
C GLU A 33 -30.47 -25.47 -39.00
N GLU A 34 -30.85 -26.73 -39.24
CA GLU A 34 -31.65 -27.12 -40.40
C GLU A 34 -33.01 -26.40 -40.45
N LEU A 35 -33.70 -26.33 -39.31
CA LEU A 35 -34.99 -25.65 -39.18
C LEU A 35 -34.89 -24.13 -39.39
N LEU A 36 -33.78 -23.52 -38.98
CA LEU A 36 -33.55 -22.09 -39.21
C LEU A 36 -33.22 -21.77 -40.68
N LEU A 37 -32.73 -22.75 -41.44
CA LEU A 37 -32.37 -22.61 -42.86
C LEU A 37 -33.46 -23.13 -43.81
N SER A 38 -34.58 -23.64 -43.31
CA SER A 38 -35.65 -24.22 -44.13
C SER A 38 -37.03 -23.86 -43.61
N ASN A 39 -38.04 -23.89 -44.48
CA ASN A 39 -39.45 -23.73 -44.07
C ASN A 39 -40.08 -25.06 -43.60
N LYS A 40 -39.27 -26.02 -43.17
CA LYS A 40 -39.80 -27.31 -42.67
C LYS A 40 -40.61 -27.05 -41.38
N PRO A 41 -41.81 -27.62 -41.24
CA PRO A 41 -42.60 -27.43 -40.03
C PRO A 41 -41.92 -28.08 -38.83
N LEU A 42 -42.17 -27.50 -37.66
CA LEU A 42 -41.80 -28.10 -36.37
C LEU A 42 -42.66 -29.33 -36.08
N LEU A 43 -42.05 -30.35 -35.50
CA LEU A 43 -42.77 -31.45 -34.87
C LEU A 43 -43.48 -30.94 -33.61
N GLU A 44 -44.55 -31.62 -33.18
CA GLU A 44 -45.37 -31.15 -32.06
C GLU A 44 -44.59 -31.04 -30.74
N PHE A 45 -43.71 -32.02 -30.47
CA PHE A 45 -42.84 -31.98 -29.30
C PHE A 45 -41.80 -30.85 -29.38
N GLU A 46 -41.22 -30.59 -30.55
CA GLU A 46 -40.27 -29.49 -30.79
C GLU A 46 -40.97 -28.15 -30.52
N ARG A 47 -42.21 -28.00 -31.01
CA ARG A 47 -43.01 -26.79 -30.79
C ARG A 47 -43.25 -26.52 -29.31
N LYS A 48 -43.66 -27.55 -28.54
CA LYS A 48 -43.88 -27.43 -27.11
C LYS A 48 -42.61 -27.00 -26.37
N GLU A 49 -41.48 -27.58 -26.73
CA GLU A 49 -40.16 -27.28 -26.15
C GLU A 49 -39.70 -25.85 -26.44
N PHE A 50 -39.83 -25.38 -27.69
CA PHE A 50 -39.49 -24.00 -28.05
C PHE A 50 -40.39 -22.98 -27.37
N LEU A 51 -41.70 -23.26 -27.25
CA LEU A 51 -42.61 -22.40 -26.50
C LEU A 51 -42.22 -22.30 -25.02
N GLN A 52 -41.85 -23.43 -24.39
CA GLN A 52 -41.34 -23.42 -23.02
C GLN A 52 -40.04 -22.63 -22.88
N THR A 53 -39.13 -22.79 -23.83
CA THR A 53 -37.85 -22.05 -23.86
C THR A 53 -38.09 -20.55 -24.01
N SER A 54 -38.98 -20.15 -24.92
CA SER A 54 -39.35 -18.75 -25.13
C SER A 54 -40.04 -18.15 -23.89
N ALA A 55 -40.84 -18.94 -23.17
CA ALA A 55 -41.51 -18.49 -21.95
C ALA A 55 -40.54 -18.33 -20.76
N ARG A 56 -39.54 -19.21 -20.65
CA ARG A 56 -38.52 -19.17 -19.58
C ARG A 56 -37.36 -18.20 -19.86
N GLY A 57 -37.09 -17.93 -21.14
CA GLY A 57 -35.96 -17.14 -21.60
C GLY A 57 -35.77 -15.80 -20.87
N PRO A 58 -36.82 -14.95 -20.74
CA PRO A 58 -36.69 -13.67 -20.04
C PRO A 58 -36.20 -13.81 -18.61
N HIS A 59 -36.78 -14.74 -17.83
CA HIS A 59 -36.36 -14.96 -16.45
C HIS A 59 -34.92 -15.45 -16.35
N THR A 60 -34.51 -16.38 -17.24
CA THR A 60 -33.11 -16.82 -17.31
C THR A 60 -32.16 -15.67 -17.63
N LEU A 61 -32.55 -14.73 -18.49
CA LEU A 61 -31.74 -13.55 -18.79
C LEU A 61 -31.62 -12.62 -17.58
N ASP A 62 -32.74 -12.34 -16.89
CA ASP A 62 -32.75 -11.51 -15.70
C ASP A 62 -31.83 -12.09 -14.60
N GLU A 63 -31.86 -13.41 -14.38
CA GLU A 63 -30.97 -14.08 -13.44
C GLU A 63 -29.48 -13.89 -13.80
N PHE A 64 -29.13 -13.98 -15.08
CA PHE A 64 -27.76 -13.77 -15.54
C PHE A 64 -27.34 -12.31 -15.42
N ASP A 65 -28.20 -11.37 -15.78
CA ASP A 65 -27.93 -9.94 -15.70
C ASP A 65 -27.76 -9.48 -14.25
N GLU A 66 -28.57 -10.00 -13.32
CA GLU A 66 -28.40 -9.78 -11.88
C GLU A 66 -27.04 -10.31 -11.41
N LYS A 67 -26.69 -11.55 -11.77
CA LYS A 67 -25.39 -12.14 -11.39
C LYS A 67 -24.21 -11.34 -11.96
N ILE A 68 -24.31 -10.89 -13.20
CA ILE A 68 -23.30 -10.04 -13.84
C ILE A 68 -23.17 -8.71 -13.08
N SER A 69 -24.29 -8.07 -12.75
CA SER A 69 -24.32 -6.81 -12.00
C SER A 69 -23.63 -6.94 -10.64
N VAL A 70 -24.01 -7.96 -9.85
CA VAL A 70 -23.41 -8.21 -8.53
C VAL A 70 -21.90 -8.48 -8.65
N THR A 71 -21.50 -9.27 -9.65
CA THR A 71 -20.07 -9.59 -9.88
C THR A 71 -19.26 -8.35 -10.22
N ARG A 72 -19.81 -7.45 -11.06
CA ARG A 72 -19.16 -6.17 -11.39
C ARG A 72 -19.00 -5.28 -10.16
N GLN A 73 -20.04 -5.16 -9.35
CA GLN A 73 -19.98 -4.38 -8.11
C GLN A 73 -18.90 -4.91 -7.15
N LEU A 74 -18.82 -6.23 -6.97
CA LEU A 74 -17.78 -6.85 -6.15
C LEU A 74 -16.38 -6.60 -6.72
N LEU A 75 -16.22 -6.72 -8.05
CA LEU A 75 -14.94 -6.45 -8.71
C LEU A 75 -14.51 -5.00 -8.50
N ASP A 76 -15.40 -4.04 -8.71
CA ASP A 76 -15.12 -2.61 -8.55
C ASP A 76 -14.69 -2.29 -7.11
N PHE A 77 -15.38 -2.87 -6.12
CA PHE A 77 -15.01 -2.75 -4.71
C PHE A 77 -13.59 -3.31 -4.44
N LEU A 78 -13.29 -4.53 -4.88
CA LEU A 78 -11.98 -5.16 -4.65
C LEU A 78 -10.84 -4.40 -5.33
N VAL A 79 -11.09 -3.83 -6.52
CA VAL A 79 -10.13 -2.96 -7.21
C VAL A 79 -9.88 -1.68 -6.42
N ALA A 80 -10.93 -1.06 -5.87
CA ALA A 80 -10.80 0.12 -5.02
C ALA A 80 -9.98 -0.17 -3.76
N GLU A 81 -10.30 -1.25 -3.04
CA GLU A 81 -9.56 -1.66 -1.84
C GLU A 81 -8.09 -1.98 -2.14
N ARG A 82 -7.82 -2.65 -3.27
CA ARG A 82 -6.46 -2.91 -3.72
C ARG A 82 -5.69 -1.60 -3.94
N ASN A 83 -6.30 -0.61 -4.61
CA ASN A 83 -5.67 0.68 -4.85
C ASN A 83 -5.42 1.45 -3.55
N GLN A 84 -6.36 1.40 -2.61
CA GLN A 84 -6.19 1.98 -1.29
C GLN A 84 -5.03 1.32 -0.54
N ALA A 85 -4.92 -0.01 -0.57
CA ALA A 85 -3.80 -0.72 0.04
C ALA A 85 -2.44 -0.31 -0.57
N VAL A 86 -2.38 -0.11 -1.88
CA VAL A 86 -1.17 0.41 -2.55
C VAL A 86 -0.82 1.82 -2.05
N SER A 87 -1.80 2.71 -1.93
CA SER A 87 -1.58 4.05 -1.36
C SER A 87 -1.05 3.98 0.06
N ASN A 88 -1.69 3.19 0.93
CA ASN A 88 -1.30 3.03 2.33
C ASN A 88 0.15 2.52 2.46
N ILE A 89 0.56 1.57 1.61
CA ILE A 89 1.94 1.07 1.58
C ILE A 89 2.92 2.17 1.18
N SER A 90 2.59 3.00 0.18
CA SER A 90 3.43 4.12 -0.24
C SER A 90 3.59 5.15 0.88
N ASP A 91 2.50 5.48 1.57
CA ASP A 91 2.51 6.43 2.68
C ASP A 91 3.36 5.89 3.83
N ALA A 92 3.17 4.62 4.20
CA ALA A 92 3.96 3.97 5.25
C ALA A 92 5.46 4.02 4.93
N LYS A 93 5.87 3.66 3.69
CA LYS A 93 7.27 3.73 3.25
C LYS A 93 7.83 5.16 3.30
N SER A 94 7.03 6.13 2.90
CA SER A 94 7.43 7.55 2.88
C SER A 94 7.62 8.09 4.29
N LEU A 95 6.73 7.71 5.21
CA LEU A 95 6.76 8.12 6.62
C LEU A 95 7.88 7.41 7.39
N SER A 96 8.17 6.15 7.08
CA SER A 96 9.26 5.39 7.70
C SER A 96 10.64 5.69 7.10
N HIS A 97 10.76 6.67 6.21
CA HIS A 97 12.03 6.97 5.55
C HIS A 97 13.03 7.54 6.57
N PRO A 98 14.28 7.03 6.66
CA PRO A 98 15.32 7.53 7.59
C PRO A 98 15.70 9.01 7.43
N VAL A 99 15.22 9.68 6.38
CA VAL A 99 15.40 11.14 6.20
C VAL A 99 14.44 11.93 7.10
N ARG A 100 13.30 11.33 7.46
CA ARG A 100 12.31 11.94 8.38
C ARG A 100 12.62 11.68 9.85
N TYR A 101 13.50 10.73 10.13
CA TYR A 101 13.96 10.40 11.47
C TYR A 101 15.47 10.26 11.42
N LEU A 102 16.20 11.30 11.81
CA LEU A 102 17.64 11.22 11.93
C LEU A 102 17.96 10.41 13.19
N PRO A 103 18.61 9.25 13.08
CA PRO A 103 18.96 8.45 14.25
C PRO A 103 19.89 9.22 15.20
N ASP A 104 19.82 8.89 16.49
CA ASP A 104 20.57 9.61 17.53
C ASP A 104 22.09 9.49 17.36
N ASP A 105 22.61 8.42 16.76
CA ASP A 105 24.02 8.25 16.43
C ASP A 105 24.46 9.19 15.30
N VAL A 106 23.62 9.38 14.27
CA VAL A 106 23.87 10.35 13.20
C VAL A 106 23.78 11.78 13.74
N LEU A 107 22.80 12.09 14.59
CA LEU A 107 22.73 13.37 15.29
C LEU A 107 23.98 13.62 16.13
N ARG A 108 24.42 12.62 16.89
CA ARG A 108 25.63 12.70 17.71
C ARG A 108 26.89 12.94 16.86
N ALA A 109 26.98 12.31 15.68
CA ALA A 109 28.06 12.56 14.72
C ALA A 109 28.04 14.01 14.17
N VAL A 110 26.85 14.51 13.81
CA VAL A 110 26.68 15.90 13.37
C VAL A 110 27.06 16.88 14.49
N PHE A 111 26.58 16.64 15.72
CA PHE A 111 26.87 17.50 16.87
C PHE A 111 28.36 17.60 17.15
N ARG A 112 29.07 16.45 17.15
CA ARG A 112 30.53 16.40 17.28
C ARG A 112 31.25 17.22 16.20
N ALA A 113 30.74 17.24 14.97
CA ALA A 113 31.30 18.04 13.88
C ALA A 113 31.00 19.54 14.03
N CYS A 114 29.89 19.91 14.67
CA CYS A 114 29.50 21.31 14.92
C CYS A 114 30.13 21.89 16.19
N THR A 115 30.58 21.04 17.12
CA THR A 115 31.21 21.45 18.39
C THR A 115 32.72 21.38 18.27
N LYS A 116 33.42 22.47 18.59
CA LYS A 116 34.90 22.47 18.60
C LYS A 116 35.42 21.51 19.66
N SER A 117 36.36 20.64 19.30
CA SER A 117 37.10 19.84 20.27
C SER A 117 38.16 20.68 20.98
N ALA A 118 38.64 20.24 22.14
CA ALA A 118 39.76 20.88 22.85
C ALA A 118 40.97 21.07 21.92
N ASP A 119 41.30 20.06 21.11
CA ASP A 119 42.41 20.11 20.15
C ASP A 119 42.25 21.18 19.05
N GLN A 120 41.03 21.63 18.76
CA GLN A 120 40.75 22.71 17.82
C GLN A 120 40.66 24.09 18.51
N ALA A 121 40.38 24.12 19.81
CA ALA A 121 40.32 25.35 20.59
C ALA A 121 41.72 25.89 20.92
N PHE A 122 42.70 24.99 21.04
CA PHE A 122 44.11 25.33 21.22
C PHE A 122 44.86 25.06 19.90
N ASP A 123 45.03 26.09 19.07
CA ASP A 123 45.84 26.00 17.85
C ASP A 123 47.23 25.45 18.21
N GLY A 124 47.73 24.47 17.45
CA GLY A 124 48.81 23.54 17.79
C GLY A 124 50.22 24.13 17.91
N GLY A 125 50.37 25.29 18.54
CA GLY A 125 51.62 25.91 18.93
C GLY A 125 51.61 26.17 20.44
N TYR A 126 52.59 25.61 21.15
CA TYR A 126 52.87 25.77 22.58
C TYR A 126 53.14 27.23 23.05
N ALA A 127 52.70 28.26 22.31
CA ALA A 127 53.11 29.65 22.49
C ALA A 127 51.98 30.63 22.83
N SER A 128 50.71 30.22 22.85
CA SER A 128 49.63 31.13 23.28
C SER A 128 48.52 30.35 23.97
N LEU A 129 48.51 30.41 25.30
CA LEU A 129 47.37 29.98 26.15
C LEU A 129 46.18 30.96 26.05
N ASN A 130 46.13 31.81 25.03
CA ASN A 130 44.97 32.64 24.77
C ASN A 130 44.06 31.91 23.77
N PRO A 131 42.85 31.50 24.18
CA PRO A 131 41.89 30.92 23.26
C PRO A 131 41.65 31.89 22.10
N THR A 132 41.82 31.42 20.87
CA THR A 132 41.62 32.22 19.65
C THR A 132 40.15 32.59 19.42
N VAL A 133 39.24 31.92 20.14
CA VAL A 133 37.80 32.19 20.20
C VAL A 133 37.36 31.90 21.63
N ALA A 134 36.58 32.79 22.25
CA ALA A 134 35.93 32.51 23.52
C ALA A 134 35.10 31.22 23.40
N VAL A 135 35.57 30.12 23.98
CA VAL A 135 34.85 28.85 24.02
C VAL A 135 34.15 28.80 25.38
N GLU A 136 33.23 29.74 25.57
CA GLU A 136 32.43 29.80 26.79
C GLU A 136 31.31 28.77 26.69
N SER A 137 31.67 27.50 26.95
CA SER A 137 30.78 26.34 27.09
C SER A 137 29.66 26.55 28.12
N ILE A 138 29.68 27.65 28.87
CA ILE A 138 28.69 28.02 29.90
C ILE A 138 27.59 28.93 29.32
N GLN A 139 27.83 29.61 28.20
CA GLN A 139 26.83 30.53 27.64
C GLN A 139 25.73 29.76 26.90
N PRO A 140 24.45 29.94 27.25
CA PRO A 140 23.36 29.23 26.60
C PRO A 140 23.25 29.53 25.10
N ASN A 141 23.79 30.65 24.62
CA ASN A 141 23.76 31.05 23.22
C ASN A 141 24.92 30.47 22.38
N GLN A 142 25.80 29.64 22.97
CA GLN A 142 26.92 28.99 22.28
C GLN A 142 26.73 27.47 22.18
N SER A 143 27.47 26.85 21.27
CA SER A 143 27.57 25.39 21.21
C SER A 143 28.27 24.87 22.48
N PRO A 144 27.86 23.74 23.08
CA PRO A 144 26.84 22.79 22.59
C PRO A 144 25.38 23.15 22.93
N TRP A 145 25.11 24.16 23.78
CA TRP A 145 23.75 24.49 24.25
C TRP A 145 22.76 24.80 23.13
N THR A 146 23.20 25.49 22.08
CA THR A 146 22.34 25.86 20.94
C THR A 146 21.75 24.64 20.22
N LEU A 147 22.45 23.50 20.20
CA LEU A 147 21.96 22.25 19.62
C LEU A 147 20.73 21.73 20.38
N SER A 148 20.65 22.00 21.69
CA SER A 148 19.55 21.57 22.55
C SER A 148 18.25 22.37 22.36
N PHE A 149 18.28 23.45 21.58
CA PHE A 149 17.11 24.33 21.38
C PHE A 149 16.28 24.00 20.14
N VAL A 150 16.73 23.08 19.27
CA VAL A 150 16.07 22.78 18.00
C VAL A 150 14.77 22.00 18.19
N CYS A 151 14.83 20.82 18.81
CA CYS A 151 13.65 20.00 19.14
C CYS A 151 13.93 19.11 20.35
N GLN A 152 12.91 18.37 20.82
CA GLN A 152 13.05 17.47 21.97
C GLN A 152 14.11 16.39 21.74
N GLN A 153 14.15 15.77 20.55
CA GLN A 153 15.12 14.73 20.24
C GLN A 153 16.55 15.29 20.28
N TRP A 154 16.79 16.45 19.65
CA TRP A 154 18.11 17.09 19.67
C TRP A 154 18.54 17.41 21.09
N ARG A 155 17.63 17.96 21.93
CA ARG A 155 17.90 18.20 23.35
C ARG A 155 18.34 16.94 24.07
N THR A 156 17.60 15.84 23.93
CA THR A 156 17.96 14.56 24.55
C THR A 156 19.34 14.09 24.09
N VAL A 157 19.59 14.06 22.77
CA VAL A 157 20.89 13.62 22.23
C VAL A 157 22.04 14.55 22.67
N THR A 158 21.85 15.86 22.71
CA THR A 158 22.88 16.82 23.16
C THR A 158 23.24 16.57 24.63
N ILE A 159 22.23 16.43 25.51
CA ILE A 159 22.46 16.19 26.94
C ILE A 159 23.07 14.80 27.18
N ASP A 160 22.62 13.77 26.47
CA ASP A 160 23.11 12.38 26.61
C ASP A 160 24.49 12.15 25.99
N THR A 161 25.06 13.14 25.30
CA THR A 161 26.41 13.04 24.71
C THR A 161 27.42 13.75 25.58
N ALA A 162 27.91 13.07 26.62
CA ALA A 162 28.87 13.61 27.59
C ALA A 162 30.11 14.25 26.95
N GLU A 163 30.60 13.71 25.83
CA GLU A 163 31.77 14.24 25.10
C GLU A 163 31.60 15.71 24.68
N LEU A 164 30.38 16.16 24.36
CA LEU A 164 30.11 17.54 23.97
C LEU A 164 30.35 18.54 25.11
N TRP A 165 30.32 18.06 26.35
CA TRP A 165 30.43 18.84 27.59
C TRP A 165 31.82 18.74 28.24
N SER A 166 32.77 18.05 27.59
CA SER A 166 34.09 17.75 28.16
C SER A 166 35.04 18.95 28.21
N LEU A 167 34.73 20.05 27.49
CA LEU A 167 35.51 21.27 27.47
C LEU A 167 34.80 22.37 28.27
N ILE A 168 35.46 22.87 29.31
CA ILE A 168 34.99 23.95 30.18
C ILE A 168 36.09 25.01 30.23
N GLU A 169 35.79 26.22 29.76
CA GLU A 169 36.62 27.40 29.95
C GLU A 169 36.19 28.09 31.25
N LEU A 170 37.15 28.33 32.15
CA LEU A 170 36.92 29.06 33.39
C LEU A 170 37.49 30.46 33.24
N ASP A 171 36.65 31.47 33.36
CA ASP A 171 37.06 32.87 33.50
C ASP A 171 37.59 33.04 34.94
N LEU A 172 38.91 33.21 35.09
CA LEU A 172 39.60 33.33 36.38
C LEU A 172 40.05 34.77 36.65
#